data_AF-A0A2N5CTD6-F1
#
_entry.id   AF-A0A2N5CTD6-F1
#
_cell.length_a   1.000
_cell.length_b   1.000
_cell.length_c   1.000
_cell.angle_alpha   90.00
_cell.angle_beta   90.00
_cell.angle_gamma   90.00
#
_symmetry.space_group_name_H-M   'P 1'
#
loop_
_entity.id
_entity.type
_entity.pdbx_description
1 polymer ?
#
loop_
_entity_poly.entity_id
_entity_poly.type
_entity_poly.pdbx_seq_one_letter_code
_entity_poly.pdbx_strand_id
1 'polypeptide(L)'
;MPALLAATALTTLAALASPSLAAEPLAPIRLNQVGVLESAGKLAVLPDASTSPLAWTLENKDGRLVAKGQTRVVGPDAASGESLHQIDFSAAPAGYGYRLKVGQRTSRPFAVDAHPYARLKRDALAFFYQNRSGIAIEARFGDDPKLARPAAHAPDRATCFNGQDQRGQVWAGCGYELNASKGWYDAGDHGKYVVNGGIAVWTLVNYHERLSALGRKADFADGSQRIPEAGNGVSDLLDEARWELEFLLRMQVPQGTAMDLPIGKQGQGQLALTPVDASGMAHQKLTDAYWTGVPTAPHEDPAQRYLFHPTTGATLNLAAVAAQCARVWKDVDPAFSARCLKTARSAFDAARRNPEIYAHSQFNGGGGYGDGELSDELFWAAAELWATTGEAAYGEVVRASPHMPAAGKPAEAPGWGSTSTLGVVSLALSDKVPAQVRDAARAGLEAAADRYAAEGLQAGYRLPDAGTRYVWGSNGVVMNRAMVLGLAYDFTGKPAYRQAAADAMDYVLGRNPLDQSYVTGWGARPMKHPHHRFWVGKGKYPAPPPGVISGGPNNTAFSDEVAKKMQGKCAAQTCWTDSIDAFTQNEVAINWNAPFFWVAAFLDEGR
;
A
#
# COMPACT_ATOMS: atom_id res chain seq x y z
N MET A 1 -52.17 -59.53 33.00
CA MET A 1 -52.24 -58.33 32.13
C MET A 1 -51.55 -57.17 32.85
N PRO A 2 -50.29 -56.82 32.51
CA PRO A 2 -49.69 -55.59 33.00
C PRO A 2 -49.45 -54.58 31.86
N ALA A 3 -49.70 -53.31 32.20
CA ALA A 3 -49.55 -52.15 31.35
C ALA A 3 -48.09 -51.66 31.28
N LEU A 4 -47.72 -51.12 30.11
CA LEU A 4 -46.42 -50.52 29.80
C LEU A 4 -46.16 -49.21 30.56
N LEU A 5 -44.94 -49.05 31.05
CA LEU A 5 -44.32 -47.76 31.44
C LEU A 5 -43.11 -47.54 30.54
N ALA A 6 -43.10 -46.42 29.81
CA ALA A 6 -42.00 -46.00 28.96
C ALA A 6 -40.98 -45.19 29.77
N ALA A 7 -39.69 -45.55 29.69
CA ALA A 7 -38.58 -44.81 30.25
C ALA A 7 -37.84 -44.05 29.13
N THR A 8 -37.78 -42.73 29.25
CA THR A 8 -37.01 -41.83 28.40
C THR A 8 -35.57 -41.73 28.89
N ALA A 9 -34.60 -42.05 28.02
CA ALA A 9 -33.19 -41.83 28.27
C ALA A 9 -32.76 -40.47 27.69
N LEU A 10 -32.31 -39.55 28.54
CA LEU A 10 -31.67 -38.29 28.15
C LEU A 10 -30.17 -38.55 27.91
N THR A 11 -29.72 -38.44 26.66
CA THR A 11 -28.30 -38.34 26.32
C THR A 11 -27.88 -36.86 26.29
N THR A 12 -27.05 -36.45 27.25
CA THR A 12 -26.39 -35.14 27.27
C THR A 12 -25.21 -35.12 26.30
N LEU A 13 -25.37 -34.42 25.16
CA LEU A 13 -24.24 -34.05 24.30
C LEU A 13 -23.45 -32.92 24.98
N ALA A 14 -22.22 -33.20 25.43
CA ALA A 14 -21.27 -32.17 25.81
C ALA A 14 -20.70 -31.52 24.54
N ALA A 15 -21.08 -30.26 24.29
CA ALA A 15 -20.48 -29.44 23.25
C ALA A 15 -19.04 -29.09 23.66
N LEU A 16 -18.05 -29.64 22.96
CA LEU A 16 -16.67 -29.17 23.02
C LEU A 16 -16.61 -27.78 22.37
N ALA A 17 -16.73 -26.73 23.18
CA ALA A 17 -16.38 -25.38 22.77
C ALA A 17 -14.85 -25.31 22.70
N SER A 18 -14.31 -25.21 21.48
CA SER A 18 -12.90 -24.85 21.29
C SER A 18 -12.66 -23.50 21.98
N PRO A 19 -11.66 -23.38 22.87
CA PRO A 19 -11.36 -22.09 23.49
C PRO A 19 -10.98 -21.11 22.38
N SER A 20 -11.76 -20.04 22.24
CA SER A 20 -11.30 -18.84 21.56
C SER A 20 -10.01 -18.42 22.26
N LEU A 21 -8.88 -18.53 21.57
CA LEU A 21 -7.63 -17.95 22.06
C LEU A 21 -7.87 -16.44 22.17
N ALA A 22 -8.11 -15.97 23.39
CA ALA A 22 -8.19 -14.55 23.69
C ALA A 22 -6.96 -13.86 23.09
N ALA A 23 -7.15 -12.65 22.55
CA ALA A 23 -6.03 -11.87 22.01
C ALA A 23 -4.92 -11.78 23.07
N GLU A 24 -3.68 -12.05 22.66
CA GLU A 24 -2.55 -11.97 23.58
C GLU A 24 -2.50 -10.59 24.24
N PRO A 25 -2.30 -10.50 25.57
CA PRO A 25 -2.27 -9.21 26.26
C PRO A 25 -1.15 -8.32 25.73
N LEU A 26 -1.31 -7.00 25.85
CA LEU A 26 -0.29 -6.01 25.48
C LEU A 26 1.01 -6.30 26.24
N ALA A 27 2.14 -6.30 25.53
CA ALA A 27 3.45 -6.40 26.15
C ALA A 27 3.84 -5.05 26.77
N PRO A 28 4.46 -5.06 27.96
CA PRO A 28 4.88 -3.82 28.62
C PRO A 28 6.09 -3.16 27.93
N ILE A 29 6.85 -3.91 27.13
CA ILE A 29 7.96 -3.40 26.32
C ILE A 29 7.61 -3.67 24.86
N ARG A 30 7.52 -2.61 24.06
CA ARG A 30 7.05 -2.60 22.68
C ARG A 30 8.23 -2.67 21.72
N LEU A 31 8.16 -3.60 20.78
CA LEU A 31 9.19 -3.87 19.78
C LEU A 31 8.55 -4.50 18.54
N ASN A 32 9.33 -4.60 17.47
CA ASN A 32 8.96 -5.40 16.31
C ASN A 32 8.69 -6.85 16.75
N GLN A 33 7.48 -7.35 16.44
CA GLN A 33 7.02 -8.67 16.87
C GLN A 33 7.42 -9.80 15.93
N VAL A 34 8.03 -9.49 14.79
CA VAL A 34 8.53 -10.46 13.81
C VAL A 34 10.00 -10.77 14.06
N GLY A 35 10.81 -9.72 14.17
CA GLY A 35 12.25 -9.81 14.36
C GLY A 35 12.88 -8.43 14.21
N VAL A 36 13.98 -8.21 14.91
CA VAL A 36 14.75 -6.96 14.85
C VAL A 36 15.90 -7.14 13.87
N LEU A 37 16.02 -6.23 12.91
CA LEU A 37 17.02 -6.31 11.85
C LEU A 37 18.44 -6.13 12.42
N GLU A 38 19.33 -7.08 12.14
CA GLU A 38 20.70 -7.11 12.69
C GLU A 38 21.51 -5.88 12.28
N SER A 39 21.45 -5.51 10.99
CA SER A 39 22.21 -4.39 10.44
C SER A 39 21.58 -3.01 10.71
N ALA A 40 20.54 -2.95 11.54
CA ALA A 40 19.95 -1.71 12.04
C ALA A 40 20.26 -1.55 13.55
N GLY A 41 20.22 -0.31 14.00
CA GLY A 41 20.03 0.07 15.40
C GLY A 41 18.74 -0.55 15.94
N LYS A 42 18.82 -1.03 17.18
CA LYS A 42 17.83 -1.92 17.79
C LYS A 42 17.21 -1.19 18.98
N LEU A 43 15.94 -0.85 18.86
CA LEU A 43 15.28 0.01 19.82
C LEU A 43 13.91 -0.54 20.20
N ALA A 44 13.65 -0.59 21.52
CA ALA A 44 12.36 -0.92 22.09
C ALA A 44 11.82 0.29 22.87
N VAL A 45 10.50 0.37 22.99
CA VAL A 45 9.81 1.46 23.68
C VAL A 45 9.14 0.91 24.94
N LEU A 46 9.36 1.58 26.06
CA LEU A 46 8.74 1.28 27.34
C LEU A 46 7.83 2.44 27.74
N PRO A 47 6.52 2.20 27.95
CA PRO A 47 5.59 3.21 28.44
C PRO A 47 5.76 3.28 29.96
N ASP A 48 6.24 4.43 30.43
CA ASP A 48 6.49 4.68 31.84
C ASP A 48 6.53 6.21 32.08
N ALA A 49 5.93 6.64 33.20
CA ALA A 49 5.86 8.05 33.58
C ALA A 49 7.06 8.54 34.40
N SER A 50 8.00 7.66 34.74
CA SER A 50 9.24 8.01 35.42
C SER A 50 9.99 9.09 34.64
N THR A 51 10.46 10.11 35.36
CA THR A 51 11.30 11.16 34.79
C THR A 51 12.79 10.83 34.89
N SER A 52 13.13 9.68 35.49
CA SER A 52 14.51 9.20 35.64
C SER A 52 14.75 7.92 34.81
N PRO A 53 15.96 7.75 34.25
CA PRO A 53 16.36 6.50 33.58
C PRO A 53 16.12 5.26 34.44
N LEU A 54 15.72 4.17 33.77
CA LEU A 54 15.42 2.88 34.38
C LEU A 54 16.43 1.84 33.91
N ALA A 55 16.92 1.01 34.83
CA ALA A 55 17.83 -0.07 34.51
C ALA A 55 17.13 -1.15 33.68
N TRP A 56 17.78 -1.61 32.61
CA TRP A 56 17.30 -2.71 31.78
C TRP A 56 18.35 -3.80 31.62
N THR A 57 17.89 -5.03 31.39
CA THR A 57 18.72 -6.17 30.98
C THR A 57 18.19 -6.80 29.71
N LEU A 58 19.09 -7.35 28.90
CA LEU A 58 18.81 -8.22 27.77
C LEU A 58 19.31 -9.62 28.15
N GLU A 59 18.42 -10.60 28.12
CA GLU A 59 18.74 -12.00 28.37
C GLU A 59 18.51 -12.83 27.10
N ASN A 60 19.34 -13.86 26.89
CA ASN A 60 19.10 -14.84 25.83
C ASN A 60 18.01 -15.86 26.24
N LYS A 61 17.71 -16.81 25.34
CA LYS A 61 16.71 -17.86 25.58
C LYS A 61 16.96 -18.73 26.83
N ASP A 62 18.20 -18.81 27.30
CA ASP A 62 18.61 -19.61 28.46
C ASP A 62 18.64 -18.77 29.76
N GLY A 63 18.15 -17.52 29.71
CA GLY A 63 18.16 -16.59 30.84
C GLY A 63 19.53 -16.00 31.17
N ARG A 64 20.53 -16.18 30.29
CA ARG A 64 21.87 -15.61 30.49
C ARG A 64 21.86 -14.14 30.07
N LEU A 65 22.47 -13.29 30.91
CA LEU A 65 22.66 -11.88 30.62
C LEU A 65 23.54 -11.69 29.37
N VAL A 66 23.04 -10.91 28.42
CA VAL A 66 23.71 -10.57 27.15
C VAL A 66 24.16 -9.12 27.19
N ALA A 67 23.28 -8.21 27.60
CA ALA A 67 23.56 -6.79 27.73
C ALA A 67 22.74 -6.18 28.88
N LYS A 68 23.15 -5.01 29.36
CA LYS A 68 22.40 -4.20 30.32
C LYS A 68 22.69 -2.72 30.08
N GLY A 69 21.79 -1.87 30.55
CA GLY A 69 21.96 -0.43 30.42
C GLY A 69 20.90 0.36 31.18
N GLN A 70 20.76 1.62 30.79
CA GLN A 70 19.73 2.53 31.28
C GLN A 70 18.83 2.94 30.12
N THR A 71 17.54 3.13 30.39
CA THR A 71 16.62 3.70 29.40
C THR A 71 16.95 5.17 29.14
N ARG A 72 16.64 5.65 27.95
CA ARG A 72 16.56 7.10 27.67
C ARG A 72 15.13 7.56 27.93
N VAL A 73 14.96 8.54 28.81
CA VAL A 73 13.66 9.19 29.03
C VAL A 73 13.30 10.00 27.79
N VAL A 74 12.13 9.74 27.21
CA VAL A 74 11.54 10.57 26.15
C VAL A 74 10.55 11.56 26.76
N GLY A 75 9.76 11.09 27.75
CA GLY A 75 8.69 11.87 28.36
C GLY A 75 7.38 11.75 27.60
N PRO A 76 6.44 12.69 27.79
CA PRO A 76 5.12 12.66 27.14
C PRO A 76 5.23 12.75 25.61
N ASP A 77 4.57 11.81 24.93
CA ASP A 77 4.45 11.77 23.47
C ASP A 77 2.99 12.00 23.06
N ALA A 78 2.75 13.12 22.37
CA ALA A 78 1.41 13.56 22.04
C ALA A 78 0.68 12.64 21.03
N ALA A 79 1.43 11.98 20.14
CA ALA A 79 0.86 11.13 19.11
C ALA A 79 0.29 9.82 19.69
N SER A 80 1.00 9.23 20.66
CA SER A 80 0.55 8.03 21.38
C SER A 80 -0.34 8.29 22.59
N GLY A 81 -0.21 9.47 23.21
CA GLY A 81 -0.89 9.80 24.47
C GLY A 81 -0.22 9.20 25.70
N GLU A 82 1.06 8.81 25.61
CA GLU A 82 1.79 8.10 26.66
C GLU A 82 3.09 8.81 27.04
N SER A 83 3.58 8.57 28.26
CA SER A 83 4.96 8.90 28.63
C SER A 83 5.88 7.73 28.30
N LEU A 84 7.00 8.00 27.64
CA LEU A 84 7.82 6.96 27.03
C LEU A 84 9.28 6.99 27.49
N HIS A 85 9.86 5.81 27.46
CA HIS A 85 11.29 5.54 27.55
C HIS A 85 11.72 4.73 26.32
N GLN A 86 12.96 4.92 25.89
CA GLN A 86 13.59 4.13 24.84
C GLN A 86 14.69 3.25 25.42
N ILE A 87 14.73 2.00 24.97
CA ILE A 87 15.75 1.01 25.29
C ILE A 87 16.56 0.79 24.02
N ASP A 88 17.80 1.27 24.00
CA ASP A 88 18.75 0.98 22.94
C ASP A 88 19.55 -0.28 23.30
N PHE A 89 19.37 -1.33 22.50
CA PHE A 89 20.08 -2.60 22.62
C PHE A 89 20.80 -2.94 21.32
N SER A 90 21.25 -1.93 20.57
CA SER A 90 21.88 -2.08 19.26
C SER A 90 23.10 -3.00 19.25
N ALA A 91 23.79 -3.12 20.40
CA ALA A 91 24.92 -4.02 20.60
C ALA A 91 24.54 -5.51 20.73
N ALA A 92 23.25 -5.85 20.74
CA ALA A 92 22.79 -7.23 20.78
C ALA A 92 23.25 -7.98 19.51
N PRO A 93 23.94 -9.13 19.64
CA PRO A 93 24.32 -9.94 18.49
C PRO A 93 23.11 -10.63 17.88
N ALA A 94 23.29 -11.21 16.69
CA ALA A 94 22.31 -12.11 16.09
C ALA A 94 21.98 -13.28 17.04
N GLY A 95 20.72 -13.66 17.09
CA GLY A 95 20.25 -14.72 17.97
C GLY A 95 18.73 -14.69 18.16
N TYR A 96 18.19 -15.72 18.80
CA TYR A 96 16.75 -15.90 18.97
C TYR A 96 16.37 -16.12 20.44
N GLY A 97 15.12 -15.78 20.75
CA GLY A 97 14.54 -15.95 22.09
C GLY A 97 15.03 -14.92 23.12
N TYR A 98 15.55 -13.78 22.66
CA TYR A 98 15.94 -12.68 23.53
C TYR A 98 14.76 -12.10 24.30
N ARG A 99 15.02 -11.59 25.51
CA ARG A 99 14.05 -10.86 26.34
C ARG A 99 14.69 -9.62 26.93
N LEU A 100 14.00 -8.48 26.80
CA LEU A 100 14.29 -7.27 27.54
C LEU A 100 13.54 -7.29 28.86
N LYS A 101 14.17 -6.82 29.94
CA LYS A 101 13.55 -6.67 31.26
C LYS A 101 13.81 -5.29 31.85
N VAL A 102 12.79 -4.70 32.46
CA VAL A 102 12.86 -3.45 33.24
C VAL A 102 12.04 -3.60 34.52
N GLY A 103 12.72 -3.83 35.65
CA GLY A 103 12.04 -4.23 36.88
C GLY A 103 11.29 -5.55 36.70
N GLN A 104 9.98 -5.55 36.95
CA GLN A 104 9.11 -6.72 36.77
C GLN A 104 8.57 -6.87 35.33
N ARG A 105 8.81 -5.88 34.45
CA ARG A 105 8.31 -5.89 33.07
C ARG A 105 9.27 -6.67 32.18
N THR A 106 8.71 -7.53 31.35
CA THR A 106 9.47 -8.36 30.40
C THR A 106 8.86 -8.23 29.01
N SER A 107 9.69 -8.11 27.97
CA SER A 107 9.23 -8.13 26.58
C SER A 107 8.76 -9.52 26.16
N ARG A 108 8.10 -9.62 25.00
CA ARG A 108 8.00 -10.90 24.30
C ARG A 108 9.39 -11.44 23.93
N PRO A 109 9.54 -12.76 23.74
CA PRO A 109 10.69 -13.30 23.02
C PRO A 109 10.81 -12.63 21.65
N PHE A 110 12.02 -12.29 21.23
CA PHE A 110 12.29 -11.83 19.88
C PHE A 110 13.59 -12.40 19.34
N ALA A 111 13.79 -12.24 18.03
CA ALA A 111 15.05 -12.54 17.36
C ALA A 111 15.72 -11.25 16.89
N VAL A 112 17.04 -11.27 16.87
CA VAL A 112 17.89 -10.37 16.08
C VAL A 112 18.38 -11.19 14.90
N ASP A 113 17.98 -10.80 13.69
CA ASP A 113 18.19 -11.59 12.48
C ASP A 113 18.66 -10.68 11.33
N ALA A 114 19.50 -11.20 10.44
CA ALA A 114 19.92 -10.50 9.22
C ALA A 114 18.79 -10.42 8.18
N HIS A 115 17.87 -11.39 8.17
CA HIS A 115 16.82 -11.55 7.17
C HIS A 115 15.43 -11.81 7.78
N PRO A 116 14.97 -10.99 8.75
CA PRO A 116 13.66 -11.17 9.37
C PRO A 116 12.49 -11.00 8.37
N TYR A 117 12.75 -10.37 7.22
CA TYR A 117 11.75 -10.02 6.23
C TYR A 117 11.79 -10.87 4.95
N ALA A 118 12.68 -11.86 4.84
CA ALA A 118 12.85 -12.67 3.64
C ALA A 118 11.57 -13.39 3.18
N ARG A 119 10.78 -13.94 4.13
CA ARG A 119 9.46 -14.50 3.84
C ARG A 119 8.39 -13.42 3.75
N LEU A 120 8.49 -12.35 4.54
CA LEU A 120 7.51 -11.27 4.55
C LEU A 120 7.39 -10.56 3.21
N LYS A 121 8.51 -10.27 2.54
CA LYS A 121 8.47 -9.65 1.19
C LYS A 121 7.77 -10.53 0.16
N ARG A 122 7.82 -11.86 0.32
CA ARG A 122 7.13 -12.80 -0.59
C ARG A 122 5.64 -12.82 -0.32
N ASP A 123 5.25 -12.88 0.96
CA ASP A 123 3.84 -12.79 1.38
C ASP A 123 3.22 -11.44 0.97
N ALA A 124 3.97 -10.34 1.13
CA ALA A 124 3.53 -9.00 0.73
C ALA A 124 3.29 -8.87 -0.80
N LEU A 125 4.08 -9.57 -1.63
CA LEU A 125 3.83 -9.64 -3.07
C LEU A 125 2.66 -10.59 -3.41
N ALA A 126 2.48 -11.67 -2.64
CA ALA A 126 1.39 -12.62 -2.86
C ALA A 126 -0.01 -12.00 -2.65
N PHE A 127 -0.11 -10.90 -1.91
CA PHE A 127 -1.34 -10.08 -1.82
C PHE A 127 -1.90 -9.74 -3.21
N PHE A 128 -1.06 -9.33 -4.16
CA PHE A 128 -1.49 -8.91 -5.48
C PHE A 128 -2.10 -10.08 -6.27
N TYR A 129 -1.50 -11.28 -6.19
CA TYR A 129 -2.09 -12.49 -6.77
C TYR A 129 -3.49 -12.75 -6.21
N GLN A 130 -3.67 -12.66 -4.88
CA GLN A 130 -4.97 -12.85 -4.22
C GLN A 130 -6.02 -11.82 -4.65
N ASN A 131 -5.57 -10.61 -5.00
CA ASN A 131 -6.42 -9.52 -5.48
C ASN A 131 -6.67 -9.55 -6.99
N ARG A 132 -6.10 -10.48 -7.77
CA ARG A 132 -6.34 -10.54 -9.22
C ARG A 132 -7.83 -10.73 -9.57
N SER A 133 -8.34 -9.83 -10.40
CA SER A 133 -9.65 -9.90 -11.06
C SER A 133 -9.53 -10.66 -12.39
N GLY A 134 -10.60 -11.32 -12.84
CA GLY A 134 -10.64 -11.96 -14.16
C GLY A 134 -9.94 -13.33 -14.25
N ILE A 135 -9.48 -13.89 -13.13
CA ILE A 135 -8.81 -15.20 -13.05
C ILE A 135 -9.25 -15.96 -11.80
N ALA A 136 -9.23 -17.30 -11.88
CA ALA A 136 -9.39 -18.13 -10.70
C ALA A 136 -8.15 -18.02 -9.81
N ILE A 137 -8.37 -17.93 -8.51
CA ILE A 137 -7.32 -18.06 -7.51
C ILE A 137 -7.25 -19.53 -7.12
N GLU A 138 -6.13 -20.17 -7.38
CA GLU A 138 -5.98 -21.61 -7.20
C GLU A 138 -5.32 -21.94 -5.87
N ALA A 139 -5.82 -23.00 -5.20
CA ALA A 139 -5.32 -23.43 -3.90
C ALA A 139 -3.81 -23.75 -3.91
N ARG A 140 -3.27 -24.23 -5.04
CA ARG A 140 -1.82 -24.56 -5.17
C ARG A 140 -0.89 -23.35 -5.04
N PHE A 141 -1.43 -22.13 -5.19
CA PHE A 141 -0.65 -20.89 -5.13
C PHE A 141 -0.84 -20.12 -3.80
N GLY A 142 -1.82 -20.51 -2.98
CA GLY A 142 -2.09 -19.91 -1.67
C GLY A 142 -1.54 -20.73 -0.49
N ASP A 143 -1.51 -20.11 0.69
CA ASP A 143 -1.14 -20.79 1.95
C ASP A 143 -2.31 -21.57 2.57
N ASP A 144 -3.55 -21.19 2.28
CA ASP A 144 -4.77 -21.84 2.74
C ASP A 144 -5.66 -22.16 1.53
N PRO A 145 -6.08 -23.43 1.31
CA PRO A 145 -7.00 -23.80 0.24
C PRO A 145 -8.32 -23.01 0.24
N LYS A 146 -8.77 -22.45 1.37
CA LYS A 146 -9.97 -21.61 1.46
C LYS A 146 -9.81 -20.24 0.80
N LEU A 147 -8.58 -19.80 0.54
CA LEU A 147 -8.31 -18.59 -0.24
C LEU A 147 -8.60 -18.78 -1.73
N ALA A 148 -8.67 -20.04 -2.18
CA ALA A 148 -9.04 -20.32 -3.56
C ALA A 148 -10.46 -19.84 -3.86
N ARG A 149 -10.64 -19.26 -5.04
CA ARG A 149 -11.94 -18.77 -5.52
C ARG A 149 -12.03 -18.91 -7.04
N PRO A 150 -13.23 -19.15 -7.59
CA PRO A 150 -13.48 -19.05 -9.02
C PRO A 150 -13.05 -17.70 -9.61
N ALA A 151 -12.85 -17.68 -10.93
CA ALA A 151 -12.72 -16.45 -11.66
C ALA A 151 -13.99 -15.60 -11.47
N ALA A 152 -13.79 -14.30 -11.29
CA ALA A 152 -14.84 -13.32 -11.11
C ALA A 152 -14.64 -12.20 -12.10
N HIS A 153 -15.75 -11.60 -12.57
CA HIS A 153 -15.73 -10.54 -13.57
C HIS A 153 -14.88 -10.92 -14.80
N ALA A 154 -15.17 -12.10 -15.38
CA ALA A 154 -14.42 -12.67 -16.51
C ALA A 154 -15.38 -13.13 -17.64
N PRO A 155 -15.40 -12.47 -18.80
CA PRO A 155 -14.73 -11.21 -19.11
C PRO A 155 -15.35 -10.03 -18.34
N ASP A 156 -14.54 -9.04 -17.94
CA ASP A 156 -15.01 -7.82 -17.28
C ASP A 156 -15.47 -6.79 -18.33
N ARG A 157 -16.64 -7.05 -18.93
CA ARG A 157 -17.25 -6.19 -19.95
C ARG A 157 -18.14 -5.15 -19.28
N ALA A 158 -17.88 -3.88 -19.56
CA ALA A 158 -18.66 -2.78 -19.03
C ALA A 158 -18.83 -1.66 -20.06
N THR A 159 -20.02 -1.05 -20.06
CA THR A 159 -20.28 0.24 -20.70
C THR A 159 -20.03 1.36 -19.70
N CYS A 160 -20.03 2.61 -20.16
CA CYS A 160 -20.02 3.74 -19.24
C CYS A 160 -21.29 3.79 -18.40
N PHE A 161 -21.18 4.31 -17.17
CA PHE A 161 -22.32 4.61 -16.33
C PHE A 161 -23.34 5.47 -17.09
N ASN A 162 -24.58 5.00 -17.17
CA ASN A 162 -25.68 5.66 -17.84
C ASN A 162 -26.85 5.77 -16.87
N GLY A 163 -27.07 6.98 -16.36
CA GLY A 163 -28.07 7.20 -15.32
C GLY A 163 -27.77 8.40 -14.44
N GLN A 164 -28.50 8.47 -13.33
CA GLN A 164 -28.40 9.55 -12.37
C GLN A 164 -27.46 9.20 -11.22
N ASP A 165 -26.51 10.08 -10.90
CA ASP A 165 -25.61 9.90 -9.76
C ASP A 165 -26.26 10.34 -8.42
N GLN A 166 -25.52 10.24 -7.31
CA GLN A 166 -26.05 10.56 -5.98
C GLN A 166 -26.43 12.03 -5.78
N ARG A 167 -26.01 12.93 -6.68
CA ARG A 167 -26.36 14.36 -6.66
C ARG A 167 -27.40 14.76 -7.68
N GLY A 168 -27.88 13.81 -8.47
CA GLY A 168 -28.87 14.07 -9.49
C GLY A 168 -28.29 14.37 -10.87
N GLN A 169 -26.96 14.34 -11.07
CA GLN A 169 -26.36 14.54 -12.38
C GLN A 169 -26.71 13.36 -13.29
N VAL A 170 -27.18 13.68 -14.49
CA VAL A 170 -27.49 12.68 -15.51
C VAL A 170 -26.27 12.48 -16.40
N TRP A 171 -25.83 11.23 -16.53
CA TRP A 171 -24.72 10.82 -17.37
C TRP A 171 -25.26 10.01 -18.54
N ALA A 172 -24.91 10.38 -19.77
CA ALA A 172 -25.46 9.78 -20.99
C ALA A 172 -24.87 8.39 -21.34
N GLY A 173 -23.88 7.91 -20.59
CA GLY A 173 -23.08 6.75 -20.99
C GLY A 173 -22.16 7.03 -22.18
N CYS A 174 -21.68 5.96 -22.80
CA CYS A 174 -20.83 6.03 -24.00
C CYS A 174 -21.24 4.97 -25.02
N GLY A 175 -20.99 5.23 -26.30
CA GLY A 175 -21.36 4.35 -27.41
C GLY A 175 -20.47 3.12 -27.59
N TYR A 176 -19.72 2.71 -26.57
CA TYR A 176 -18.82 1.55 -26.61
C TYR A 176 -18.84 0.75 -25.31
N GLU A 177 -18.32 -0.47 -25.40
CA GLU A 177 -18.06 -1.36 -24.28
C GLU A 177 -16.55 -1.67 -24.26
N LEU A 178 -15.95 -1.68 -23.07
CA LEU A 178 -14.59 -2.19 -22.90
C LEU A 178 -14.63 -3.54 -22.19
N ASN A 179 -13.81 -4.48 -22.67
CA ASN A 179 -13.41 -5.63 -21.88
C ASN A 179 -12.15 -5.25 -21.10
N ALA A 180 -12.32 -4.85 -19.84
CA ALA A 180 -11.24 -4.45 -18.95
C ALA A 180 -10.87 -5.58 -17.96
N SER A 181 -10.87 -6.83 -18.43
CA SER A 181 -10.40 -8.00 -17.63
C SER A 181 -8.96 -7.82 -17.14
N LYS A 182 -8.52 -8.68 -16.22
CA LYS A 182 -7.28 -8.57 -15.43
C LYS A 182 -7.34 -7.41 -14.42
N GLY A 183 -6.17 -6.98 -13.94
CA GLY A 183 -6.02 -6.01 -12.88
C GLY A 183 -6.30 -6.57 -11.50
N TRP A 184 -6.06 -5.75 -10.49
CA TRP A 184 -6.30 -6.05 -9.10
C TRP A 184 -7.58 -5.39 -8.61
N TYR A 185 -8.33 -6.12 -7.79
CA TYR A 185 -9.26 -5.50 -6.86
C TYR A 185 -8.48 -4.62 -5.91
N ASP A 186 -8.92 -3.37 -5.80
CA ASP A 186 -8.13 -2.28 -5.21
C ASP A 186 -7.92 -2.43 -3.71
N ALA A 187 -9.00 -2.79 -3.02
CA ALA A 187 -9.03 -2.76 -1.57
C ALA A 187 -9.90 -3.88 -1.02
N GLY A 188 -10.73 -3.57 -0.02
CA GLY A 188 -11.75 -4.48 0.50
C GLY A 188 -12.92 -4.69 -0.46
N ASP A 189 -13.02 -3.91 -1.54
CA ASP A 189 -14.04 -3.95 -2.58
C ASP A 189 -13.59 -4.63 -3.87
N HIS A 190 -14.53 -4.78 -4.81
CA HIS A 190 -14.25 -5.39 -6.11
C HIS A 190 -14.04 -4.35 -7.23
N GLY A 191 -13.92 -3.06 -6.89
CA GLY A 191 -13.56 -2.00 -7.81
C GLY A 191 -12.10 -2.08 -8.28
N LYS A 192 -11.85 -1.51 -9.45
CA LYS A 192 -10.51 -1.34 -10.04
C LYS A 192 -10.35 0.10 -10.50
N TYR A 193 -9.26 0.78 -10.13
CA TYR A 193 -9.13 2.23 -10.25
C TYR A 193 -7.80 2.58 -10.91
N VAL A 194 -7.84 3.40 -11.97
CA VAL A 194 -6.63 3.72 -12.74
C VAL A 194 -5.64 4.55 -11.94
N VAL A 195 -6.15 5.50 -11.14
CA VAL A 195 -5.31 6.37 -10.30
C VAL A 195 -4.58 5.57 -9.22
N ASN A 196 -5.32 4.78 -8.42
CA ASN A 196 -4.70 4.02 -7.34
C ASN A 196 -3.87 2.82 -7.84
N GLY A 197 -4.34 2.17 -8.91
CA GLY A 197 -3.58 1.15 -9.64
C GLY A 197 -2.27 1.68 -10.22
N GLY A 198 -2.27 2.94 -10.66
CA GLY A 198 -1.10 3.65 -11.19
C GLY A 198 0.07 3.67 -10.19
N ILE A 199 -0.12 4.24 -9.00
CA ILE A 199 0.93 4.28 -7.96
C ILE A 199 1.33 2.87 -7.48
N ALA A 200 0.37 1.94 -7.38
CA ALA A 200 0.64 0.60 -6.90
C ALA A 200 1.55 -0.18 -7.87
N VAL A 201 1.20 -0.22 -9.16
CA VAL A 201 2.01 -0.92 -10.16
C VAL A 201 3.34 -0.22 -10.41
N TRP A 202 3.35 1.12 -10.37
CA TRP A 202 4.58 1.89 -10.48
C TRP A 202 5.57 1.50 -9.39
N THR A 203 5.10 1.34 -8.14
CA THR A 203 5.95 0.99 -7.01
C THR A 203 6.56 -0.41 -7.17
N LEU A 204 5.77 -1.39 -7.64
CA LEU A 204 6.28 -2.75 -7.91
C LEU A 204 7.35 -2.75 -9.01
N VAL A 205 7.07 -2.08 -10.13
CA VAL A 205 8.01 -1.98 -11.26
C VAL A 205 9.24 -1.17 -10.88
N ASN A 206 9.08 -0.12 -10.07
CA ASN A 206 10.18 0.70 -9.56
C ASN A 206 11.17 -0.12 -8.73
N TYR A 207 10.71 -1.07 -7.91
CA TYR A 207 11.63 -1.94 -7.16
C TYR A 207 12.56 -2.73 -8.10
N HIS A 208 12.00 -3.32 -9.15
CA HIS A 208 12.77 -4.02 -10.18
C HIS A 208 13.75 -3.08 -10.90
N GLU A 209 13.25 -1.93 -11.37
CA GLU A 209 14.03 -0.93 -12.08
C GLU A 209 15.18 -0.38 -11.24
N ARG A 210 14.93 -0.09 -9.96
CA ARG A 210 15.94 0.36 -9.00
C ARG A 210 17.10 -0.62 -8.90
N LEU A 211 16.81 -1.93 -8.76
CA LEU A 211 17.88 -2.93 -8.68
C LEU A 211 18.74 -2.91 -9.94
N SER A 212 18.11 -2.86 -11.11
CA SER A 212 18.80 -2.76 -12.40
C SER A 212 19.65 -1.49 -12.52
N ALA A 213 19.07 -0.32 -12.21
CA ALA A 213 19.75 0.98 -12.28
C ALA A 213 20.97 1.07 -11.34
N LEU A 214 20.97 0.32 -10.23
CA LEU A 214 22.06 0.26 -9.27
C LEU A 214 23.03 -0.92 -9.52
N GLY A 215 22.87 -1.66 -10.63
CA GLY A 215 23.70 -2.83 -10.95
C GLY A 215 23.58 -3.96 -9.94
N ARG A 216 22.45 -4.08 -9.26
CA ARG A 216 22.21 -5.08 -8.21
C ARG A 216 21.62 -6.34 -8.81
N LYS A 217 21.87 -7.47 -8.14
CA LYS A 217 21.25 -8.76 -8.50
C LYS A 217 19.72 -8.59 -8.45
N ALA A 218 19.04 -9.02 -9.50
CA ALA A 218 17.59 -9.06 -9.53
C ALA A 218 17.06 -9.95 -8.39
N ASP A 219 16.04 -9.46 -7.69
CA ASP A 219 15.21 -10.25 -6.79
C ASP A 219 13.96 -10.74 -7.56
N PHE A 220 13.23 -11.70 -7.00
CA PHE A 220 12.04 -12.29 -7.61
C PHE A 220 12.27 -12.79 -9.04
N ALA A 221 13.34 -13.59 -9.22
CA ALA A 221 13.59 -14.32 -10.46
C ALA A 221 12.43 -15.26 -10.81
N ASP A 222 12.39 -15.70 -12.06
CA ASP A 222 11.42 -16.69 -12.54
C ASP A 222 11.33 -17.92 -11.60
N GLY A 223 10.11 -18.30 -11.22
CA GLY A 223 9.85 -19.45 -10.35
C GLY A 223 10.08 -19.21 -8.85
N SER A 224 10.28 -17.96 -8.43
CA SER A 224 10.46 -17.57 -7.03
C SER A 224 9.14 -17.29 -6.29
N GLN A 225 8.06 -17.03 -7.00
CA GLN A 225 6.73 -16.79 -6.47
C GLN A 225 5.77 -17.90 -6.85
N ARG A 226 4.75 -18.07 -6.00
CA ARG A 226 3.66 -19.00 -6.24
C ARG A 226 2.58 -18.31 -7.07
N ILE A 227 2.83 -18.13 -8.35
CA ILE A 227 1.88 -17.56 -9.31
C ILE A 227 1.78 -18.43 -10.58
N PRO A 228 0.69 -18.32 -11.36
CA PRO A 228 0.51 -19.11 -12.57
C PRO A 228 1.61 -18.91 -13.62
N GLU A 229 2.22 -17.74 -13.66
CA GLU A 229 3.26 -17.37 -14.62
C GLU A 229 4.64 -17.95 -14.28
N ALA A 230 4.83 -18.47 -13.06
CA ALA A 230 6.11 -19.03 -12.62
C ALA A 230 6.62 -20.14 -13.55
N GLY A 231 7.86 -20.00 -14.02
CA GLY A 231 8.53 -20.87 -14.99
C GLY A 231 8.44 -20.41 -16.45
N ASN A 232 8.03 -19.16 -16.71
CA ASN A 232 7.87 -18.61 -18.07
C ASN A 232 9.12 -17.88 -18.60
N GLY A 233 10.22 -17.82 -17.84
CA GLY A 233 11.44 -17.11 -18.16
C GLY A 233 11.42 -15.61 -17.85
N VAL A 234 10.39 -15.10 -17.17
CA VAL A 234 10.22 -13.69 -16.77
C VAL A 234 10.33 -13.58 -15.25
N SER A 235 10.74 -12.41 -14.76
CA SER A 235 10.68 -12.15 -13.31
C SER A 235 9.24 -12.22 -12.83
N ASP A 236 8.97 -13.01 -11.80
CA ASP A 236 7.60 -13.15 -11.26
C ASP A 236 7.04 -11.82 -10.74
N LEU A 237 7.89 -10.89 -10.30
CA LEU A 237 7.47 -9.53 -9.95
C LEU A 237 6.95 -8.75 -11.16
N LEU A 238 7.63 -8.90 -12.32
CA LEU A 238 7.17 -8.31 -13.57
C LEU A 238 5.89 -9.01 -14.06
N ASP A 239 5.76 -10.32 -13.90
CA ASP A 239 4.50 -11.00 -14.26
C ASP A 239 3.31 -10.49 -13.45
N GLU A 240 3.47 -10.32 -12.14
CA GLU A 240 2.43 -9.73 -11.30
C GLU A 240 2.12 -8.29 -11.72
N ALA A 241 3.14 -7.44 -11.92
CA ALA A 241 2.95 -6.07 -12.38
C ALA A 241 2.29 -5.98 -13.77
N ARG A 242 2.61 -6.90 -14.69
CA ARG A 242 1.98 -6.99 -16.01
C ARG A 242 0.48 -7.25 -15.90
N TRP A 243 0.03 -7.94 -14.86
CA TRP A 243 -1.40 -8.19 -14.63
C TRP A 243 -2.21 -6.90 -14.50
N GLU A 244 -1.69 -5.93 -13.74
CA GLU A 244 -2.30 -4.61 -13.58
C GLU A 244 -2.09 -3.71 -14.80
N LEU A 245 -0.87 -3.70 -15.38
CA LEU A 245 -0.61 -2.93 -16.60
C LEU A 245 -1.58 -3.30 -17.74
N GLU A 246 -1.89 -4.58 -17.92
CA GLU A 246 -2.88 -5.01 -18.92
C GLU A 246 -4.29 -4.47 -18.65
N PHE A 247 -4.69 -4.29 -17.38
CA PHE A 247 -5.94 -3.62 -17.04
C PHE A 247 -5.87 -2.13 -17.36
N LEU A 248 -4.83 -1.44 -16.90
CA LEU A 248 -4.67 0.00 -17.10
C LEU A 248 -4.64 0.36 -18.60
N LEU A 249 -3.94 -0.40 -19.44
CA LEU A 249 -3.92 -0.21 -20.89
C LEU A 249 -5.31 -0.39 -21.53
N ARG A 250 -6.17 -1.25 -20.98
CA ARG A 250 -7.54 -1.49 -21.47
C ARG A 250 -8.52 -0.41 -21.07
N MET A 251 -8.18 0.44 -20.10
CA MET A 251 -9.04 1.55 -19.65
C MET A 251 -8.95 2.77 -20.57
N GLN A 252 -8.14 2.71 -21.63
CA GLN A 252 -8.02 3.78 -22.62
C GLN A 252 -9.28 3.88 -23.51
N VAL A 253 -9.84 5.09 -23.57
CA VAL A 253 -10.97 5.46 -24.42
C VAL A 253 -10.59 5.29 -25.90
N PRO A 254 -11.43 4.62 -26.72
CA PRO A 254 -11.16 4.40 -28.13
C PRO A 254 -10.97 5.69 -28.92
N GLN A 255 -10.17 5.63 -29.99
CA GLN A 255 -9.96 6.75 -30.90
C GLN A 255 -11.25 7.14 -31.64
N GLY A 256 -11.42 8.43 -31.93
CA GLY A 256 -12.63 8.97 -32.57
C GLY A 256 -13.83 9.14 -31.64
N THR A 257 -13.62 9.09 -30.32
CA THR A 257 -14.70 9.15 -29.33
C THR A 257 -14.89 10.58 -28.81
N ALA A 258 -16.10 11.12 -28.97
CA ALA A 258 -16.54 12.33 -28.28
C ALA A 258 -17.35 11.98 -27.02
N MET A 259 -17.17 12.73 -25.93
CA MET A 259 -17.93 12.56 -24.68
C MET A 259 -18.27 13.92 -24.07
N ASP A 260 -19.43 14.00 -23.41
CA ASP A 260 -19.82 15.17 -22.61
C ASP A 260 -19.22 15.07 -21.21
N LEU A 261 -18.22 15.91 -20.90
CA LEU A 261 -17.43 15.83 -19.67
C LEU A 261 -17.40 17.15 -18.89
N PRO A 262 -17.27 17.11 -17.55
CA PRO A 262 -17.15 18.30 -16.74
C PRO A 262 -15.72 18.86 -16.85
N ILE A 263 -15.57 19.96 -17.60
CA ILE A 263 -14.30 20.67 -17.72
C ILE A 263 -14.17 21.68 -16.58
N GLY A 264 -12.99 21.76 -15.99
CA GLY A 264 -12.64 22.69 -14.92
C GLY A 264 -13.10 22.21 -13.54
N LYS A 265 -12.66 22.94 -12.51
CA LYS A 265 -13.11 22.72 -11.13
C LYS A 265 -14.54 23.23 -10.99
N GLN A 266 -15.51 22.34 -11.06
CA GLN A 266 -16.92 22.67 -10.88
C GLN A 266 -17.38 22.46 -9.44
N GLY A 267 -18.37 23.26 -9.01
CA GLY A 267 -18.92 23.22 -7.66
C GLY A 267 -19.75 21.98 -7.38
N GLN A 268 -20.41 21.95 -6.22
CA GLN A 268 -21.17 20.76 -5.80
C GLN A 268 -22.56 20.61 -6.43
N GLY A 269 -23.01 21.58 -7.23
CA GLY A 269 -24.30 21.54 -7.92
C GLY A 269 -24.28 20.69 -9.21
N GLN A 270 -25.29 20.89 -10.06
CA GLN A 270 -25.37 20.27 -11.39
C GLN A 270 -24.12 20.62 -12.20
N LEU A 271 -23.50 19.63 -12.83
CA LEU A 271 -22.32 19.84 -13.66
C LEU A 271 -22.72 20.35 -15.04
N ALA A 272 -21.96 21.31 -15.55
CA ALA A 272 -21.98 21.71 -16.95
C ALA A 272 -21.08 20.74 -17.73
N LEU A 273 -21.71 19.82 -18.48
CA LEU A 273 -20.99 18.89 -19.35
C LEU A 273 -20.75 19.54 -20.71
N THR A 274 -19.51 19.43 -21.20
CA THR A 274 -19.08 19.98 -22.48
C THR A 274 -18.62 18.85 -23.40
N PRO A 275 -19.05 18.80 -24.68
CA PRO A 275 -18.54 17.82 -25.63
C PRO A 275 -17.03 18.02 -25.84
N VAL A 276 -16.24 16.97 -25.64
CA VAL A 276 -14.79 16.95 -25.90
C VAL A 276 -14.39 15.72 -26.70
N ASP A 277 -13.27 15.82 -27.43
CA ASP A 277 -12.58 14.64 -27.96
C ASP A 277 -11.90 13.89 -26.81
N ALA A 278 -12.50 12.78 -26.38
CA ALA A 278 -12.02 11.93 -25.30
C ALA A 278 -11.04 10.84 -25.79
N SER A 279 -10.70 10.80 -27.08
CA SER A 279 -9.82 9.79 -27.66
C SER A 279 -8.50 9.68 -26.89
N GLY A 280 -8.12 8.47 -26.49
CA GLY A 280 -6.86 8.22 -25.80
C GLY A 280 -6.84 8.60 -24.31
N MET A 281 -7.88 9.25 -23.77
CA MET A 281 -8.04 9.43 -22.33
C MET A 281 -8.23 8.07 -21.62
N ALA A 282 -8.11 8.02 -20.29
CA ALA A 282 -8.38 6.82 -19.50
C ALA A 282 -9.59 7.00 -18.59
N HIS A 283 -10.45 6.00 -18.52
CA HIS A 283 -11.53 5.91 -17.54
C HIS A 283 -10.98 5.97 -16.11
N GLN A 284 -11.65 6.71 -15.22
CA GLN A 284 -11.21 6.83 -13.82
C GLN A 284 -11.14 5.47 -13.12
N LYS A 285 -12.17 4.65 -13.31
CA LYS A 285 -12.38 3.39 -12.59
C LYS A 285 -13.42 2.50 -13.28
N LEU A 286 -13.37 1.22 -12.94
CA LEU A 286 -14.39 0.22 -13.26
C LEU A 286 -14.88 -0.37 -11.93
N THR A 287 -16.10 0.00 -11.53
CA THR A 287 -16.67 -0.39 -10.24
C THR A 287 -18.14 -0.73 -10.35
N ASP A 288 -18.67 -1.23 -9.25
CA ASP A 288 -20.06 -1.64 -9.13
C ASP A 288 -20.99 -0.42 -9.10
N ALA A 289 -22.25 -0.62 -9.45
CA ALA A 289 -23.29 0.41 -9.37
C ALA A 289 -23.65 0.81 -7.93
N TYR A 290 -23.33 -0.05 -6.96
CA TYR A 290 -23.58 0.16 -5.53
C TYR A 290 -22.62 -0.69 -4.69
N TRP A 291 -22.41 -0.29 -3.43
CA TRP A 291 -21.54 -1.04 -2.53
C TRP A 291 -22.19 -2.37 -2.15
N THR A 292 -21.53 -3.49 -2.49
CA THR A 292 -21.86 -4.81 -1.96
C THR A 292 -21.46 -4.93 -0.49
N GLY A 293 -22.14 -5.81 0.25
CA GLY A 293 -21.94 -6.01 1.68
C GLY A 293 -20.83 -6.99 2.04
N VAL A 294 -20.47 -7.06 3.32
CA VAL A 294 -19.54 -8.05 3.86
C VAL A 294 -20.35 -9.15 4.58
N PRO A 295 -20.12 -10.46 4.30
CA PRO A 295 -19.22 -11.00 3.29
C PRO A 295 -19.82 -11.06 1.88
N THR A 296 -18.99 -10.90 0.85
CA THR A 296 -19.31 -11.17 -0.57
C THR A 296 -18.03 -11.61 -1.28
N ALA A 297 -17.90 -12.87 -1.73
CA ALA A 297 -16.73 -13.24 -2.52
C ALA A 297 -16.81 -12.62 -3.94
N PRO A 298 -15.69 -12.40 -4.65
CA PRO A 298 -15.73 -11.77 -5.97
C PRO A 298 -16.66 -12.42 -6.99
N HIS A 299 -16.79 -13.75 -6.99
CA HIS A 299 -17.65 -14.49 -7.92
C HIS A 299 -19.12 -14.54 -7.47
N GLU A 300 -19.44 -13.98 -6.30
CA GLU A 300 -20.78 -13.87 -5.73
C GLU A 300 -21.34 -12.46 -5.90
N ASP A 301 -20.56 -11.55 -6.46
CA ASP A 301 -20.93 -10.15 -6.67
C ASP A 301 -22.08 -10.04 -7.68
N PRO A 302 -23.28 -9.59 -7.25
CA PRO A 302 -24.43 -9.47 -8.14
C PRO A 302 -24.51 -8.10 -8.82
N ALA A 303 -23.63 -7.15 -8.48
CA ALA A 303 -23.77 -5.78 -8.91
C ALA A 303 -23.36 -5.61 -10.38
N GLN A 304 -24.16 -4.83 -11.11
CA GLN A 304 -23.76 -4.37 -12.45
C GLN A 304 -22.53 -3.48 -12.31
N ARG A 305 -21.54 -3.69 -13.17
CA ARG A 305 -20.32 -2.89 -13.22
C ARG A 305 -20.36 -1.88 -14.36
N TYR A 306 -19.73 -0.73 -14.13
CA TYR A 306 -19.67 0.37 -15.08
C TYR A 306 -18.26 0.93 -15.20
N LEU A 307 -17.93 1.41 -16.39
CA LEU A 307 -16.84 2.37 -16.59
C LEU A 307 -17.32 3.74 -16.11
N PHE A 308 -16.55 4.37 -15.24
CA PHE A 308 -16.81 5.76 -14.86
C PHE A 308 -16.06 6.71 -15.80
N HIS A 309 -16.54 7.95 -15.91
CA HIS A 309 -16.06 8.87 -16.93
C HIS A 309 -14.51 9.01 -16.92
N PRO A 310 -13.88 9.24 -18.08
CA PRO A 310 -12.45 9.49 -18.12
C PRO A 310 -12.07 10.79 -17.41
N THR A 311 -10.87 10.82 -16.86
CA THR A 311 -10.31 11.98 -16.15
C THR A 311 -8.90 12.26 -16.63
N THR A 312 -8.46 13.50 -16.49
CA THR A 312 -7.08 13.89 -16.78
C THR A 312 -6.10 13.15 -15.86
N GLY A 313 -6.41 13.05 -14.56
CA GLY A 313 -5.58 12.34 -13.58
C GLY A 313 -5.37 10.86 -13.93
N ALA A 314 -6.44 10.12 -14.23
CA ALA A 314 -6.32 8.73 -14.69
C ALA A 314 -5.55 8.60 -16.01
N THR A 315 -5.76 9.55 -16.93
CA THR A 315 -5.06 9.58 -18.22
C THR A 315 -3.55 9.78 -18.03
N LEU A 316 -3.14 10.67 -17.14
CA LEU A 316 -1.74 10.93 -16.84
C LEU A 316 -1.09 9.77 -16.04
N ASN A 317 -1.83 9.16 -15.12
CA ASN A 317 -1.41 7.90 -14.46
C ASN A 317 -1.14 6.82 -15.50
N LEU A 318 -2.06 6.60 -16.45
CA LEU A 318 -1.87 5.66 -17.56
C LEU A 318 -0.64 6.02 -18.40
N ALA A 319 -0.46 7.30 -18.74
CA ALA A 319 0.70 7.75 -19.50
C ALA A 319 2.02 7.41 -18.78
N ALA A 320 2.08 7.69 -17.49
CA ALA A 320 3.23 7.45 -16.64
C ALA A 320 3.60 5.95 -16.56
N VAL A 321 2.65 5.09 -16.16
CA VAL A 321 2.95 3.66 -16.00
C VAL A 321 3.16 2.94 -17.33
N ALA A 322 2.53 3.40 -18.42
CA ALA A 322 2.76 2.84 -19.74
C ALA A 322 4.16 3.24 -20.29
N ALA A 323 4.66 4.43 -19.96
CA ALA A 323 6.04 4.81 -20.28
C ALA A 323 7.05 3.96 -19.49
N GLN A 324 6.82 3.75 -18.18
CA GLN A 324 7.63 2.83 -17.38
C GLN A 324 7.60 1.39 -17.90
N CYS A 325 6.41 0.88 -18.23
CA CYS A 325 6.25 -0.41 -18.89
C CYS A 325 7.12 -0.50 -20.17
N ALA A 326 7.07 0.52 -21.03
CA ALA A 326 7.77 0.50 -22.30
C ALA A 326 9.29 0.29 -22.13
N ARG A 327 9.93 0.98 -21.18
CA ARG A 327 11.37 0.81 -20.97
C ARG A 327 11.72 -0.47 -20.24
N VAL A 328 10.95 -0.90 -19.25
CA VAL A 328 11.27 -2.10 -18.45
C VAL A 328 11.04 -3.39 -19.26
N TRP A 329 10.00 -3.44 -20.10
CA TRP A 329 9.71 -4.62 -20.90
C TRP A 329 10.44 -4.68 -22.24
N LYS A 330 11.27 -3.70 -22.58
CA LYS A 330 11.91 -3.60 -23.90
C LYS A 330 12.61 -4.90 -24.32
N ASP A 331 13.34 -5.51 -23.40
CA ASP A 331 14.11 -6.74 -23.64
C ASP A 331 13.40 -8.00 -23.10
N VAL A 332 12.25 -7.84 -22.43
CA VAL A 332 11.43 -8.94 -21.88
C VAL A 332 10.34 -9.35 -22.88
N ASP A 333 9.59 -8.38 -23.41
CA ASP A 333 8.55 -8.55 -24.41
C ASP A 333 8.49 -7.28 -25.28
N PRO A 334 9.24 -7.24 -26.39
CA PRO A 334 9.33 -6.05 -27.26
C PRO A 334 7.98 -5.59 -27.83
N ALA A 335 7.05 -6.52 -28.08
CA ALA A 335 5.73 -6.19 -28.61
C ALA A 335 4.86 -5.52 -27.55
N PHE A 336 4.88 -6.04 -26.31
CA PHE A 336 4.23 -5.41 -25.17
C PHE A 336 4.83 -4.03 -24.87
N SER A 337 6.15 -3.92 -24.89
CA SER A 337 6.88 -2.65 -24.75
C SER A 337 6.44 -1.60 -25.78
N ALA A 338 6.38 -1.97 -27.07
CA ALA A 338 5.94 -1.07 -28.12
C ALA A 338 4.49 -0.61 -27.95
N ARG A 339 3.59 -1.51 -27.52
CA ARG A 339 2.20 -1.19 -27.19
C ARG A 339 2.13 -0.20 -26.03
N CYS A 340 2.89 -0.46 -24.96
CA CYS A 340 2.99 0.43 -23.81
C CYS A 340 3.45 1.84 -24.22
N LEU A 341 4.49 1.98 -25.04
CA LEU A 341 4.96 3.29 -25.50
C LEU A 341 3.92 4.04 -26.33
N LYS A 342 3.23 3.33 -27.23
CA LYS A 342 2.15 3.92 -28.04
C LYS A 342 1.02 4.44 -27.15
N THR A 343 0.58 3.64 -26.18
CA THR A 343 -0.46 4.04 -25.22
C THR A 343 0.00 5.24 -24.39
N ALA A 344 1.25 5.24 -23.90
CA ALA A 344 1.80 6.32 -23.09
C ALA A 344 1.73 7.67 -23.80
N ARG A 345 2.19 7.72 -25.06
CA ARG A 345 2.14 8.95 -25.88
C ARG A 345 0.71 9.39 -26.15
N SER A 346 -0.14 8.47 -26.57
CA SER A 346 -1.55 8.79 -26.85
C SER A 346 -2.28 9.31 -25.62
N ALA A 347 -2.00 8.77 -24.44
CA ALA A 347 -2.60 9.22 -23.18
C ALA A 347 -2.07 10.60 -22.79
N PHE A 348 -0.76 10.82 -22.88
CA PHE A 348 -0.18 12.14 -22.60
C PHE A 348 -0.76 13.22 -23.52
N ASP A 349 -0.83 12.97 -24.83
CA ASP A 349 -1.43 13.90 -25.79
C ASP A 349 -2.92 14.14 -25.48
N ALA A 350 -3.67 13.11 -25.10
CA ALA A 350 -5.07 13.25 -24.70
C ALA A 350 -5.24 14.10 -23.43
N ALA A 351 -4.38 13.93 -22.42
CA ALA A 351 -4.37 14.77 -21.22
C ALA A 351 -3.97 16.22 -21.52
N ARG A 352 -3.05 16.45 -22.47
CA ARG A 352 -2.71 17.82 -22.92
C ARG A 352 -3.85 18.50 -23.66
N ARG A 353 -4.68 17.74 -24.38
CA ARG A 353 -5.91 18.25 -25.03
C ARG A 353 -7.02 18.54 -24.03
N ASN A 354 -7.13 17.72 -22.99
CA ASN A 354 -8.16 17.84 -21.95
C ASN A 354 -7.50 17.95 -20.55
N PRO A 355 -6.92 19.11 -20.19
CA PRO A 355 -6.07 19.24 -19.00
C PRO A 355 -6.83 19.37 -17.67
N GLU A 356 -8.14 19.54 -17.69
CA GLU A 356 -8.92 19.94 -16.51
C GLU A 356 -10.19 19.09 -16.29
N ILE A 357 -10.12 17.78 -16.53
CA ILE A 357 -11.23 16.85 -16.26
C ILE A 357 -10.92 16.10 -14.96
N TYR A 358 -11.56 16.55 -13.87
CA TYR A 358 -11.33 16.04 -12.53
C TYR A 358 -12.27 14.87 -12.20
N ALA A 359 -11.87 13.99 -11.28
CA ALA A 359 -12.72 12.87 -10.88
C ALA A 359 -13.87 13.33 -9.97
N HIS A 360 -15.08 12.85 -10.25
CA HIS A 360 -16.24 13.06 -9.40
C HIS A 360 -16.55 11.80 -8.57
N SER A 361 -16.76 11.98 -7.27
CA SER A 361 -16.95 10.91 -6.28
C SER A 361 -18.42 10.59 -5.97
N GLN A 362 -19.37 11.19 -6.68
CA GLN A 362 -20.80 11.15 -6.33
C GLN A 362 -21.52 9.91 -6.87
N PHE A 363 -20.79 8.80 -6.95
CA PHE A 363 -21.28 7.52 -7.43
C PHE A 363 -21.32 6.54 -6.28
N ASN A 364 -22.34 5.68 -6.27
CA ASN A 364 -22.40 4.57 -5.34
C ASN A 364 -21.50 3.42 -5.85
N GLY A 365 -20.97 2.59 -4.96
CA GLY A 365 -20.28 1.34 -5.35
C GLY A 365 -18.80 1.44 -5.70
N GLY A 366 -18.11 2.51 -5.30
CA GLY A 366 -16.65 2.54 -5.37
C GLY A 366 -16.05 3.85 -4.85
N GLY A 367 -14.78 3.79 -4.47
CA GLY A 367 -14.00 4.95 -4.04
C GLY A 367 -13.91 6.06 -5.09
N GLY A 368 -13.75 7.31 -4.66
CA GLY A 368 -13.63 8.45 -5.58
C GLY A 368 -12.27 8.52 -6.27
N TYR A 369 -11.19 8.39 -5.49
CA TYR A 369 -9.81 8.66 -5.91
C TYR A 369 -9.67 9.96 -6.71
N GLY A 370 -10.34 11.02 -6.21
CA GLY A 370 -10.35 12.32 -6.86
C GLY A 370 -9.27 13.22 -6.31
N ASP A 371 -8.67 13.97 -7.22
CA ASP A 371 -7.69 15.01 -6.95
C ASP A 371 -8.23 16.36 -7.43
N GLY A 372 -7.93 17.42 -6.68
CA GLY A 372 -8.19 18.80 -7.07
C GLY A 372 -6.97 19.48 -7.69
N GLU A 373 -5.81 18.84 -7.71
CA GLU A 373 -4.60 19.28 -8.40
C GLU A 373 -4.22 18.22 -9.44
N LEU A 374 -3.62 18.64 -10.56
CA LEU A 374 -3.24 17.72 -11.65
C LEU A 374 -1.83 18.00 -12.20
N SER A 375 -1.16 19.04 -11.68
CA SER A 375 0.16 19.43 -12.13
C SER A 375 1.24 18.42 -11.74
N ASP A 376 1.03 17.67 -10.66
CA ASP A 376 1.92 16.61 -10.21
C ASP A 376 1.79 15.34 -11.06
N GLU A 377 0.59 14.92 -11.46
CA GLU A 377 0.44 13.84 -12.45
C GLU A 377 1.03 14.23 -13.79
N LEU A 378 0.88 15.49 -14.20
CA LEU A 378 1.46 15.98 -15.46
C LEU A 378 2.99 15.92 -15.39
N PHE A 379 3.56 16.34 -14.27
CA PHE A 379 4.99 16.23 -14.02
C PHE A 379 5.46 14.78 -14.03
N TRP A 380 4.75 13.89 -13.33
CA TRP A 380 5.08 12.47 -13.26
C TRP A 380 5.05 11.82 -14.66
N ALA A 381 3.96 11.97 -15.41
CA ALA A 381 3.85 11.42 -16.76
C ALA A 381 4.95 11.94 -17.70
N ALA A 382 5.26 13.25 -17.64
CA ALA A 382 6.34 13.83 -18.43
C ALA A 382 7.72 13.30 -18.01
N ALA A 383 7.97 13.12 -16.71
CA ALA A 383 9.20 12.54 -16.20
C ALA A 383 9.40 11.10 -16.66
N GLU A 384 8.34 10.27 -16.62
CA GLU A 384 8.39 8.89 -17.10
C GLU A 384 8.64 8.81 -18.61
N LEU A 385 7.94 9.63 -19.40
CA LEU A 385 8.14 9.70 -20.85
C LEU A 385 9.55 10.20 -21.20
N TRP A 386 10.08 11.18 -20.47
CA TRP A 386 11.43 11.66 -20.69
C TRP A 386 12.49 10.60 -20.33
N ALA A 387 12.34 9.95 -19.17
CA ALA A 387 13.21 8.85 -18.76
C ALA A 387 13.19 7.66 -19.73
N THR A 388 12.06 7.45 -20.42
CA THR A 388 11.86 6.37 -21.39
C THR A 388 12.40 6.70 -22.77
N THR A 389 12.19 7.93 -23.25
CA THR A 389 12.39 8.32 -24.66
C THR A 389 13.61 9.23 -24.89
N GLY A 390 14.02 9.99 -23.87
CA GLY A 390 15.03 11.04 -24.01
C GLY A 390 14.55 12.29 -24.77
N GLU A 391 13.28 12.36 -25.19
CA GLU A 391 12.78 13.46 -26.04
C GLU A 391 12.68 14.80 -25.29
N ALA A 392 13.16 15.86 -25.94
CA ALA A 392 13.29 17.19 -25.35
C ALA A 392 11.94 17.80 -24.90
N ALA A 393 10.85 17.54 -25.65
CA ALA A 393 9.54 18.10 -25.36
C ALA A 393 9.00 17.70 -23.97
N TYR A 394 9.22 16.45 -23.54
CA TYR A 394 8.86 16.02 -22.19
C TYR A 394 9.76 16.66 -21.14
N GLY A 395 11.05 16.82 -21.46
CA GLY A 395 11.99 17.53 -20.59
C GLY A 395 11.69 19.02 -20.41
N GLU A 396 11.06 19.68 -21.38
CA GLU A 396 10.58 21.05 -21.24
C GLU A 396 9.43 21.13 -20.22
N VAL A 397 8.48 20.19 -20.28
CA VAL A 397 7.38 20.09 -19.29
C VAL A 397 7.93 19.85 -17.88
N VAL A 398 8.89 18.92 -17.73
CA VAL A 398 9.54 18.63 -16.45
C VAL A 398 10.25 19.87 -15.88
N ARG A 399 11.05 20.57 -16.69
CA ARG A 399 11.81 21.74 -16.23
C ARG A 399 10.93 22.95 -15.91
N ALA A 400 9.79 23.10 -16.58
CA ALA A 400 8.84 24.18 -16.33
C ALA A 400 7.94 23.90 -15.10
N SER A 401 7.88 22.66 -14.63
CA SER A 401 7.01 22.26 -13.54
C SER A 401 7.48 22.79 -12.18
N PRO A 402 6.57 23.25 -11.31
CA PRO A 402 6.91 23.62 -9.93
C PRO A 402 7.31 22.41 -9.06
N HIS A 403 7.08 21.19 -9.55
CA HIS A 403 7.36 19.93 -8.86
C HIS A 403 8.79 19.41 -9.06
N MET A 404 9.56 20.01 -9.97
CA MET A 404 10.98 19.69 -10.08
C MET A 404 11.70 20.18 -8.80
N PRO A 405 12.42 19.31 -8.08
CA PRO A 405 13.09 19.72 -6.86
C PRO A 405 14.09 20.86 -7.10
N ALA A 406 14.09 21.80 -6.16
CA ALA A 406 14.99 22.94 -6.13
C ALA A 406 15.51 23.15 -4.70
N ALA A 407 16.57 23.95 -4.55
CA ALA A 407 17.07 24.31 -3.23
C ALA A 407 15.94 24.85 -2.33
N GLY A 408 15.75 24.24 -1.15
CA GLY A 408 14.69 24.60 -0.21
C GLY A 408 13.29 24.03 -0.52
N LYS A 409 13.13 23.25 -1.60
CA LYS A 409 11.88 22.55 -1.97
C LYS A 409 12.15 21.04 -2.10
N PRO A 410 12.15 20.29 -0.98
CA PRO A 410 12.38 18.85 -1.00
C PRO A 410 11.22 18.11 -1.66
N ALA A 411 11.46 16.86 -2.07
CA ALA A 411 10.39 15.97 -2.49
C ALA A 411 9.43 15.68 -1.31
N GLU A 412 8.19 15.33 -1.63
CA GLU A 412 7.17 14.97 -0.63
C GLU A 412 6.94 13.46 -0.56
N ALA A 413 6.14 13.00 0.40
CA ALA A 413 5.78 11.58 0.47
C ALA A 413 4.81 11.29 -0.68
N PRO A 414 5.10 10.33 -1.58
CA PRO A 414 4.18 10.04 -2.66
C PRO A 414 2.87 9.47 -2.13
N GLY A 415 1.80 9.71 -2.87
CA GLY A 415 0.46 9.19 -2.62
C GLY A 415 -0.34 9.09 -3.92
N TRP A 416 -1.50 8.46 -3.84
CA TRP A 416 -2.34 8.25 -5.02
C TRP A 416 -2.87 9.56 -5.64
N GLY A 417 -2.97 10.64 -4.86
CA GLY A 417 -3.31 12.00 -5.30
C GLY A 417 -2.20 13.01 -4.96
N SER A 418 -0.95 12.53 -4.97
CA SER A 418 0.25 13.37 -4.91
C SER A 418 1.41 12.57 -5.49
N THR A 419 1.56 12.68 -6.81
CA THR A 419 2.35 11.74 -7.61
C THR A 419 3.70 12.30 -8.06
N SER A 420 4.00 13.57 -7.76
CA SER A 420 5.22 14.24 -8.24
C SER A 420 6.50 13.49 -7.84
N THR A 421 6.59 13.01 -6.60
CA THR A 421 7.76 12.26 -6.12
C THR A 421 8.01 10.99 -6.94
N LEU A 422 6.99 10.35 -7.51
CA LEU A 422 7.16 9.19 -8.40
C LEU A 422 8.00 9.59 -9.63
N GLY A 423 7.68 10.74 -10.23
CA GLY A 423 8.47 11.35 -11.30
C GLY A 423 9.89 11.72 -10.87
N VAL A 424 10.06 12.29 -9.68
CA VAL A 424 11.40 12.60 -9.12
C VAL A 424 12.26 11.35 -9.00
N VAL A 425 11.70 10.24 -8.52
CA VAL A 425 12.41 8.96 -8.41
C VAL A 425 12.86 8.45 -9.78
N SER A 426 11.99 8.47 -10.79
CA SER A 426 12.33 8.04 -12.15
C SER A 426 13.43 8.91 -12.77
N LEU A 427 13.42 10.22 -12.54
CA LEU A 427 14.51 11.12 -12.97
C LEU A 427 15.83 10.82 -12.25
N ALA A 428 15.79 10.50 -10.95
CA ALA A 428 16.97 10.19 -10.14
C ALA A 428 17.67 8.87 -10.53
N LEU A 429 16.90 7.93 -11.10
CA LEU A 429 17.38 6.62 -11.58
C LEU A 429 17.79 6.63 -13.06
N SER A 430 17.28 7.56 -13.87
CA SER A 430 17.48 7.54 -15.33
C SER A 430 18.86 8.02 -15.79
N ASP A 431 19.43 7.31 -16.77
CA ASP A 431 20.63 7.71 -17.51
C ASP A 431 20.30 8.53 -18.78
N LYS A 432 19.03 8.63 -19.16
CA LYS A 432 18.54 9.33 -20.36
C LYS A 432 18.33 10.83 -20.14
N VAL A 433 18.28 11.27 -18.89
CA VAL A 433 18.08 12.67 -18.54
C VAL A 433 19.41 13.37 -18.27
N PRO A 434 19.51 14.70 -18.47
CA PRO A 434 20.73 15.44 -18.17
C PRO A 434 21.18 15.25 -16.73
N ALA A 435 22.50 15.17 -16.51
CA ALA A 435 23.07 14.96 -15.18
C ALA A 435 22.55 15.96 -14.15
N GLN A 436 22.45 17.25 -14.52
CA GLN A 436 21.90 18.30 -13.65
C GLN A 436 20.47 17.98 -13.15
N VAL A 437 19.62 17.40 -13.99
CA VAL A 437 18.24 17.04 -13.62
C VAL A 437 18.25 15.84 -12.68
N ARG A 438 19.03 14.81 -13.01
CA ARG A 438 19.19 13.63 -12.16
C ARG A 438 19.75 13.99 -10.77
N ASP A 439 20.76 14.84 -10.73
CA ASP A 439 21.42 15.25 -9.49
C ASP A 439 20.50 16.14 -8.64
N ALA A 440 19.71 17.03 -9.26
CA ALA A 440 18.68 17.79 -8.56
C ALA A 440 17.57 16.89 -8.01
N ALA A 441 17.14 15.86 -8.75
CA ALA A 441 16.17 14.89 -8.28
C ALA A 441 16.71 14.09 -7.07
N ARG A 442 17.96 13.62 -7.12
CA ARG A 442 18.62 12.96 -5.99
C ARG A 442 18.73 13.86 -4.77
N ALA A 443 19.14 15.12 -4.94
CA ALA A 443 19.21 16.09 -3.87
C ALA A 443 17.83 16.37 -3.24
N GLY A 444 16.77 16.41 -4.05
CA GLY A 444 15.39 16.56 -3.57
C GLY A 444 14.92 15.38 -2.71
N LEU A 445 15.27 14.15 -3.09
CA LEU A 445 14.97 12.93 -2.32
C LEU A 445 15.81 12.86 -1.04
N GLU A 446 17.09 13.25 -1.10
CA GLU A 446 17.96 13.34 0.06
C GLU A 446 17.42 14.35 1.09
N ALA A 447 16.99 15.54 0.65
CA ALA A 447 16.41 16.54 1.54
C ALA A 447 15.09 16.07 2.18
N ALA A 448 14.27 15.31 1.44
CA ALA A 448 13.07 14.67 1.99
C ALA A 448 13.43 13.63 3.05
N ALA A 449 14.44 12.80 2.78
CA ALA A 449 14.95 11.78 3.69
C ALA A 449 15.56 12.38 4.97
N ASP A 450 16.31 13.48 4.86
CA ASP A 450 16.82 14.25 6.01
C ASP A 450 15.67 14.71 6.91
N ARG A 451 14.61 15.27 6.32
CA ARG A 451 13.40 15.67 7.07
C ARG A 451 12.76 14.47 7.78
N TYR A 452 12.48 13.38 7.07
CA TYR A 452 11.80 12.21 7.66
C TYR A 452 12.64 11.55 8.76
N ALA A 453 13.95 11.45 8.57
CA ALA A 453 14.86 10.93 9.60
C ALA A 453 14.88 11.84 10.84
N ALA A 454 14.88 13.17 10.66
CA ALA A 454 14.83 14.13 11.75
C ALA A 454 13.49 14.09 12.50
N GLU A 455 12.36 13.94 11.80
CA GLU A 455 11.04 13.72 12.40
C GLU A 455 11.02 12.43 13.26
N GLY A 456 11.67 11.36 12.79
CA GLY A 456 11.85 10.13 13.58
C GLY A 456 12.65 10.31 14.87
N LEU A 457 13.51 11.33 14.97
CA LEU A 457 14.17 11.71 16.22
C LEU A 457 13.25 12.39 17.23
N GLN A 458 12.14 12.96 16.76
CA GLN A 458 11.16 13.68 17.58
C GLN A 458 9.99 12.78 18.00
N ALA A 459 9.61 11.81 17.16
CA ALA A 459 8.53 10.86 17.46
C ALA A 459 8.92 9.88 18.58
N GLY A 460 8.07 9.71 19.58
CA GLY A 460 8.34 8.82 20.72
C GLY A 460 8.57 7.36 20.31
N TYR A 461 7.82 6.90 19.32
CA TYR A 461 7.94 5.56 18.71
C TYR A 461 8.95 5.47 17.56
N ARG A 462 9.77 6.51 17.36
CA ARG A 462 10.80 6.57 16.31
C ARG A 462 10.26 6.48 14.87
N LEU A 463 8.96 6.64 14.70
CA LEU A 463 8.30 6.68 13.39
C LEU A 463 8.84 7.87 12.59
N PRO A 464 9.21 7.74 11.30
CA PRO A 464 9.62 8.86 10.43
C PRO A 464 8.46 9.79 10.04
N ASP A 465 7.66 10.16 11.05
CA ASP A 465 6.57 11.13 11.07
C ASP A 465 6.36 11.58 12.52
N ALA A 466 6.62 12.85 12.79
CA ALA A 466 6.46 13.46 14.11
C ALA A 466 5.06 14.10 14.31
N GLY A 467 4.21 14.06 13.29
CA GLY A 467 2.90 14.67 13.32
C GLY A 467 1.90 13.95 14.22
N THR A 468 0.81 14.64 14.55
CA THR A 468 -0.36 14.08 15.26
C THR A 468 -1.57 13.93 14.33
N ARG A 469 -1.39 14.15 13.03
CA ARG A 469 -2.43 14.00 12.01
C ARG A 469 -2.23 12.70 11.23
N TYR A 470 -3.02 11.68 11.57
CA TYR A 470 -2.99 10.36 10.96
C TYR A 470 -4.18 10.24 10.02
N VAL A 471 -3.89 10.20 8.72
CA VAL A 471 -4.91 10.10 7.67
C VAL A 471 -5.39 8.66 7.46
N TRP A 472 -6.50 8.50 6.73
CA TRP A 472 -6.88 7.19 6.19
C TRP A 472 -5.72 6.66 5.33
N GLY A 473 -5.19 5.50 5.71
CA GLY A 473 -4.02 4.91 5.05
C GLY A 473 -2.68 5.42 5.59
N SER A 474 -2.62 5.90 6.84
CA SER A 474 -1.40 6.40 7.49
C SER A 474 -0.23 5.41 7.44
N ASN A 475 -0.45 4.09 7.55
CA ASN A 475 0.60 3.10 7.38
C ASN A 475 1.17 3.11 5.95
N GLY A 476 0.32 3.31 4.93
CA GLY A 476 0.76 3.50 3.55
C GLY A 476 1.63 4.74 3.37
N VAL A 477 1.27 5.86 4.02
CA VAL A 477 2.08 7.09 4.04
C VAL A 477 3.46 6.82 4.66
N VAL A 478 3.49 6.13 5.80
CA VAL A 478 4.73 5.75 6.48
C VAL A 478 5.61 4.87 5.58
N MET A 479 5.02 3.89 4.89
CA MET A 479 5.76 3.03 3.95
C MET A 479 6.26 3.79 2.72
N ASN A 480 5.50 4.75 2.19
CA ASN A 480 5.96 5.63 1.11
C ASN A 480 7.13 6.51 1.53
N ARG A 481 7.13 7.04 2.76
CA ARG A 481 8.30 7.74 3.32
C ARG A 481 9.51 6.81 3.48
N ALA A 482 9.29 5.58 3.96
CA ALA A 482 10.35 4.58 4.10
C ALA A 482 10.97 4.16 2.76
N MET A 483 10.18 4.13 1.68
CA MET A 483 10.69 3.94 0.32
C MET A 483 11.62 5.09 -0.10
N VAL A 484 11.23 6.34 0.13
CA VAL A 484 12.08 7.51 -0.14
C VAL A 484 13.38 7.48 0.67
N LEU A 485 13.31 7.07 1.95
CA LEU A 485 14.48 6.86 2.80
C LEU A 485 15.41 5.77 2.23
N GLY A 486 14.86 4.66 1.74
CA GLY A 486 15.64 3.61 1.09
C GLY A 486 16.36 4.08 -0.18
N LEU A 487 15.66 4.83 -1.03
CA LEU A 487 16.25 5.43 -2.24
C LEU A 487 17.36 6.44 -1.89
N ALA A 488 17.15 7.31 -0.90
CA ALA A 488 18.17 8.24 -0.44
C ALA A 488 19.39 7.52 0.15
N TYR A 489 19.19 6.39 0.84
CA TYR A 489 20.29 5.53 1.28
C TYR A 489 21.11 5.01 0.09
N ASP A 490 20.47 4.59 -1.00
CA ASP A 490 21.20 4.09 -2.17
C ASP A 490 22.06 5.16 -2.85
N PHE A 491 21.63 6.41 -2.84
CA PHE A 491 22.35 7.51 -3.46
C PHE A 491 23.48 8.07 -2.58
N THR A 492 23.35 7.98 -1.26
CA THR A 492 24.23 8.69 -0.31
C THR A 492 25.06 7.78 0.59
N GLY A 493 24.60 6.54 0.80
CA GLY A 493 25.18 5.60 1.77
C GLY A 493 24.96 5.98 3.23
N LYS A 494 24.19 7.03 3.56
CA LYS A 494 24.01 7.51 4.95
C LYS A 494 23.20 6.49 5.78
N PRO A 495 23.79 5.85 6.82
CA PRO A 495 23.11 4.79 7.59
C PRO A 495 21.82 5.24 8.27
N ALA A 496 21.71 6.53 8.61
CA ALA A 496 20.51 7.10 9.24
C ALA A 496 19.24 6.91 8.41
N TYR A 497 19.32 6.91 7.08
CA TYR A 497 18.14 6.72 6.23
C TYR A 497 17.64 5.28 6.26
N ARG A 498 18.56 4.31 6.16
CA ARG A 498 18.21 2.88 6.31
C ARG A 498 17.69 2.59 7.72
N GLN A 499 18.25 3.22 8.75
CA GLN A 499 17.73 3.13 10.11
C GLN A 499 16.28 3.64 10.20
N ALA A 500 15.97 4.79 9.62
CA ALA A 500 14.63 5.36 9.66
C ALA A 500 13.62 4.49 8.86
N ALA A 501 14.06 3.83 7.78
CA ALA A 501 13.24 2.85 7.07
C ALA A 501 12.97 1.59 7.92
N ALA A 502 13.98 1.10 8.65
CA ALA A 502 13.80 0.01 9.62
C ALA A 502 12.88 0.43 10.78
N ASP A 503 12.99 1.66 11.26
CA ASP A 503 12.13 2.21 12.31
C ASP A 503 10.65 2.27 11.88
N ALA A 504 10.38 2.53 10.60
CA ALA A 504 9.04 2.46 10.01
C ALA A 504 8.49 1.03 9.97
N MET A 505 9.33 0.06 9.61
CA MET A 505 8.96 -1.36 9.61
C MET A 505 8.69 -1.88 11.03
N ASP A 506 9.53 -1.49 12.00
CA ASP A 506 9.33 -1.80 13.42
C ASP A 506 8.00 -1.27 13.93
N TYR A 507 7.61 -0.05 13.53
CA TYR A 507 6.32 0.54 13.90
C TYR A 507 5.16 -0.30 13.39
N VAL A 508 5.12 -0.64 12.10
CA VAL A 508 3.99 -1.39 11.53
C VAL A 508 3.93 -2.84 12.00
N LEU A 509 5.04 -3.40 12.51
CA LEU A 509 5.13 -4.76 13.04
C LEU A 509 5.09 -4.85 14.57
N GLY A 510 4.72 -3.77 15.28
CA GLY A 510 4.35 -3.83 16.71
C GLY A 510 5.07 -2.89 17.66
N ARG A 511 6.09 -2.13 17.21
CA ARG A 511 6.67 -1.03 18.00
C ARG A 511 5.80 0.22 17.89
N ASN A 512 4.58 0.12 18.41
CA ASN A 512 3.56 1.18 18.40
C ASN A 512 2.74 1.10 19.70
N PRO A 513 1.95 2.14 20.06
CA PRO A 513 1.27 2.19 21.35
C PRO A 513 0.20 1.11 21.54
N LEU A 514 -0.30 0.54 20.44
CA LEU A 514 -1.26 -0.56 20.46
C LEU A 514 -0.59 -1.93 20.56
N ASP A 515 0.76 -2.01 20.56
CA ASP A 515 1.53 -3.26 20.53
C ASP A 515 0.96 -4.23 19.47
N GLN A 516 0.64 -3.68 18.29
CA GLN A 516 -0.11 -4.34 17.24
C GLN A 516 0.76 -4.50 16.01
N SER A 517 0.91 -5.71 15.48
CA SER A 517 1.32 -5.83 14.09
C SER A 517 0.12 -5.53 13.20
N TYR A 518 0.23 -4.49 12.36
CA TYR A 518 -0.82 -4.13 11.39
C TYR A 518 -0.81 -5.05 10.16
N VAL A 519 -0.03 -6.14 10.19
CA VAL A 519 0.17 -7.07 9.07
C VAL A 519 -0.44 -8.42 9.42
N THR A 520 -1.27 -8.94 8.52
CA THR A 520 -1.90 -10.26 8.71
C THR A 520 -0.87 -11.38 8.75
N GLY A 521 -1.07 -12.34 9.65
CA GLY A 521 -0.20 -13.52 9.78
C GLY A 521 1.22 -13.26 10.30
N TRP A 522 1.56 -12.02 10.64
CA TRP A 522 2.90 -11.63 11.06
C TRP A 522 2.90 -10.94 12.42
N GLY A 523 3.79 -11.36 13.31
CA GLY A 523 3.88 -10.88 14.69
C GLY A 523 3.02 -11.68 15.67
N ALA A 524 3.22 -11.44 16.97
CA ALA A 524 2.49 -12.11 18.05
C ALA A 524 1.02 -11.64 18.13
N ARG A 525 0.77 -10.38 17.78
CA ARG A 525 -0.56 -9.76 17.68
C ARG A 525 -0.75 -9.25 16.25
N PRO A 526 -0.94 -10.14 15.26
CA PRO A 526 -1.19 -9.75 13.88
C PRO A 526 -2.59 -9.15 13.74
N MET A 527 -2.81 -8.36 12.68
CA MET A 527 -4.16 -8.01 12.23
C MET A 527 -4.91 -9.29 11.82
N LYS A 528 -6.18 -9.41 12.21
CA LYS A 528 -6.99 -10.60 11.93
C LYS A 528 -8.30 -10.28 11.19
N HIS A 529 -8.80 -9.07 11.30
CA HIS A 529 -10.13 -8.69 10.82
C HIS A 529 -10.09 -7.46 9.91
N PRO A 530 -9.33 -7.49 8.79
CA PRO A 530 -9.33 -6.38 7.85
C PRO A 530 -10.74 -6.15 7.28
N HIS A 531 -11.10 -4.91 6.97
CA HIS A 531 -12.28 -4.61 6.17
C HIS A 531 -12.07 -5.14 4.74
N HIS A 532 -12.58 -6.34 4.47
CA HIS A 532 -12.45 -7.01 3.18
C HIS A 532 -13.66 -7.92 2.93
N ARG A 533 -14.27 -7.84 1.75
CA ARG A 533 -15.52 -8.58 1.44
C ARG A 533 -15.35 -10.10 1.49
N PHE A 534 -14.16 -10.62 1.17
CA PHE A 534 -13.90 -12.06 1.12
C PHE A 534 -13.17 -12.60 2.37
N TRP A 535 -12.37 -11.79 3.07
CA TRP A 535 -11.44 -12.26 4.10
C TRP A 535 -12.02 -12.11 5.51
N VAL A 536 -13.14 -12.79 5.75
CA VAL A 536 -13.95 -12.63 6.97
C VAL A 536 -13.59 -13.62 8.07
N GLY A 537 -12.96 -14.75 7.74
CA GLY A 537 -12.58 -15.79 8.70
C GLY A 537 -13.76 -16.57 9.30
N LYS A 538 -14.91 -16.62 8.61
CA LYS A 538 -16.13 -17.25 9.11
C LYS A 538 -16.83 -18.10 8.04
N GLY A 539 -17.19 -19.33 8.39
CA GLY A 539 -17.89 -20.25 7.49
C GLY A 539 -17.05 -20.60 6.27
N LYS A 540 -17.59 -20.35 5.07
CA LYS A 540 -16.89 -20.55 3.79
C LYS A 540 -15.91 -19.42 3.43
N TYR A 541 -15.97 -18.29 4.15
CA TYR A 541 -15.11 -17.14 3.89
C TYR A 541 -13.78 -17.30 4.65
N PRO A 542 -12.63 -17.28 3.97
CA PRO A 542 -11.31 -17.50 4.58
C PRO A 542 -10.90 -16.38 5.52
N ALA A 543 -9.94 -16.66 6.40
CA ALA A 543 -9.17 -15.61 7.07
C ALA A 543 -8.27 -14.91 6.03
N PRO A 544 -7.79 -13.67 6.27
CA PRO A 544 -6.88 -13.02 5.34
C PRO A 544 -5.58 -13.82 5.15
N PRO A 545 -4.98 -13.80 3.95
CA PRO A 545 -3.64 -14.36 3.72
C PRO A 545 -2.61 -13.59 4.55
N PRO A 546 -1.41 -14.15 4.81
CA PRO A 546 -0.33 -13.40 5.45
C PRO A 546 0.21 -12.28 4.54
N GLY A 547 0.82 -11.26 5.13
CA GLY A 547 1.53 -10.20 4.38
C GLY A 547 0.66 -9.05 3.89
N VAL A 548 -0.57 -8.91 4.41
CA VAL A 548 -1.48 -7.81 4.07
C VAL A 548 -1.40 -6.73 5.15
N ILE A 549 -1.12 -5.49 4.76
CA ILE A 549 -1.00 -4.35 5.68
C ILE A 549 -2.34 -3.58 5.77
N SER A 550 -2.76 -3.27 7.00
CA SER A 550 -3.91 -2.37 7.22
C SER A 550 -3.56 -0.91 6.94
N GLY A 551 -4.55 -0.12 6.55
CA GLY A 551 -4.44 1.33 6.40
C GLY A 551 -3.89 2.04 7.65
N GLY A 552 -4.17 1.54 8.85
CA GLY A 552 -3.57 2.01 10.10
C GLY A 552 -4.37 3.10 10.81
N PRO A 553 -3.81 3.69 11.89
CA PRO A 553 -4.50 4.69 12.66
C PRO A 553 -5.02 5.85 11.82
N ASN A 554 -6.23 6.33 12.12
CA ASN A 554 -6.84 7.45 11.43
C ASN A 554 -7.64 8.30 12.41
N ASN A 555 -7.19 9.55 12.61
CA ASN A 555 -7.86 10.55 13.43
C ASN A 555 -8.45 11.71 12.62
N THR A 556 -8.58 11.53 11.30
CA THR A 556 -9.07 12.57 10.38
C THR A 556 -10.40 12.19 9.71
N ALA A 557 -10.75 10.91 9.64
CA ALA A 557 -12.04 10.45 9.14
C ALA A 557 -12.67 9.44 10.11
N PHE A 558 -13.92 9.71 10.49
CA PHE A 558 -14.73 8.88 11.39
C PHE A 558 -16.10 8.60 10.75
N SER A 559 -16.11 8.19 9.48
CA SER A 559 -17.36 8.01 8.72
C SER A 559 -18.04 6.66 8.96
N ASP A 560 -17.31 5.64 9.40
CA ASP A 560 -17.88 4.34 9.78
C ASP A 560 -18.34 4.29 11.25
N GLU A 561 -19.25 3.37 11.57
CA GLU A 561 -19.87 3.26 12.90
C GLU A 561 -18.89 2.86 14.01
N VAL A 562 -17.77 2.23 13.67
CA VAL A 562 -16.72 1.88 14.64
C VAL A 562 -15.90 3.11 14.96
N ALA A 563 -15.43 3.81 13.92
CA ALA A 563 -14.65 5.03 14.01
C ALA A 563 -15.40 6.14 14.77
N LYS A 564 -16.70 6.35 14.51
CA LYS A 564 -17.52 7.33 15.23
C LYS A 564 -17.44 7.17 16.75
N LYS A 565 -17.31 5.94 17.26
CA LYS A 565 -17.22 5.66 18.70
C LYS A 565 -15.87 6.07 19.29
N MET A 566 -14.83 6.16 18.46
CA MET A 566 -13.45 6.50 18.82
C MET A 566 -13.17 8.01 18.73
N GLN A 567 -14.00 8.77 17.99
CA GLN A 567 -13.81 10.20 17.81
C GLN A 567 -13.69 10.94 19.15
N GLY A 568 -12.56 11.63 19.35
CA GLY A 568 -12.24 12.35 20.59
C GLY A 568 -11.88 11.47 21.79
N LYS A 569 -11.74 10.15 21.62
CA LYS A 569 -11.44 9.19 22.70
C LYS A 569 -10.15 8.40 22.50
N CYS A 570 -9.44 8.64 21.40
CA CYS A 570 -8.15 8.04 21.09
C CYS A 570 -7.10 9.13 20.86
N ALA A 571 -5.84 8.81 21.17
CA ALA A 571 -4.69 9.57 20.68
C ALA A 571 -4.45 9.21 19.21
N ALA A 572 -3.69 10.03 18.49
CA ALA A 572 -3.55 9.89 17.03
C ALA A 572 -3.09 8.49 16.59
N GLN A 573 -2.07 7.92 17.24
CA GLN A 573 -1.55 6.57 16.96
C GLN A 573 -2.41 5.44 17.53
N THR A 574 -3.38 5.75 18.40
CA THR A 574 -4.28 4.75 19.00
C THR A 574 -5.69 4.79 18.40
N CYS A 575 -5.92 5.67 17.41
CA CYS A 575 -7.16 5.70 16.63
C CYS A 575 -7.21 4.57 15.57
N TRP A 576 -7.09 3.32 16.01
CA TRP A 576 -7.22 2.10 15.20
C TRP A 576 -7.89 0.97 16.00
N THR A 577 -8.57 0.05 15.30
CA THR A 577 -9.08 -1.19 15.90
C THR A 577 -9.14 -2.32 14.88
N ASP A 578 -8.89 -3.56 15.34
CA ASP A 578 -8.94 -4.76 14.51
C ASP A 578 -10.39 -5.23 14.30
N SER A 579 -11.12 -4.51 13.46
CA SER A 579 -12.52 -4.79 13.16
C SER A 579 -12.79 -4.75 11.67
N ILE A 580 -13.56 -5.74 11.20
CA ILE A 580 -14.02 -5.82 9.81
C ILE A 580 -14.94 -4.66 9.44
N ASP A 581 -15.58 -4.02 10.42
CA ASP A 581 -16.50 -2.90 10.20
C ASP A 581 -15.79 -1.53 10.20
N ALA A 582 -14.49 -1.48 10.47
CA ALA A 582 -13.72 -0.25 10.62
C ALA A 582 -12.98 0.15 9.32
N PHE A 583 -13.71 0.39 8.23
CA PHE A 583 -13.07 0.65 6.91
C PHE A 583 -12.16 1.88 6.91
N THR A 584 -12.39 2.88 7.77
CA THR A 584 -11.53 4.07 7.82
C THR A 584 -10.19 3.85 8.55
N GLN A 585 -10.03 2.76 9.31
CA GLN A 585 -8.80 2.42 10.04
C GLN A 585 -8.18 1.08 9.59
N ASN A 586 -9.00 0.09 9.22
CA ASN A 586 -8.59 -1.31 9.11
C ASN A 586 -8.93 -1.94 7.74
N GLU A 587 -9.19 -1.13 6.72
CA GLU A 587 -9.19 -1.62 5.33
C GLU A 587 -7.77 -2.02 4.89
N VAL A 588 -7.68 -2.64 3.72
CA VAL A 588 -6.43 -3.04 3.04
C VAL A 588 -6.48 -2.52 1.61
N ALA A 589 -5.33 -2.22 0.99
CA ALA A 589 -5.32 -1.67 -0.38
C ALA A 589 -3.99 -1.91 -1.11
N ILE A 590 -4.07 -1.98 -2.45
CA ILE A 590 -2.91 -2.15 -3.35
C ILE A 590 -1.84 -1.07 -3.17
N ASN A 591 -2.23 0.18 -2.93
CA ASN A 591 -1.33 1.31 -2.73
C ASN A 591 -0.67 1.33 -1.35
N TRP A 592 -1.14 0.54 -0.39
CA TRP A 592 -0.49 0.37 0.92
C TRP A 592 0.43 -0.86 0.91
N ASN A 593 -0.03 -1.95 0.31
CA ASN A 593 0.75 -3.18 0.17
C ASN A 593 1.96 -3.01 -0.77
N ALA A 594 1.88 -2.16 -1.79
CA ALA A 594 2.98 -1.93 -2.73
C ALA A 594 4.24 -1.31 -2.08
N PRO A 595 4.16 -0.18 -1.37
CA PRO A 595 5.33 0.35 -0.66
C PRO A 595 5.73 -0.51 0.55
N PHE A 596 4.79 -1.23 1.18
CA PHE A 596 5.13 -2.21 2.21
C PHE A 596 6.00 -3.35 1.66
N PHE A 597 5.63 -3.93 0.52
CA PHE A 597 6.45 -4.88 -0.22
C PHE A 597 7.82 -4.29 -0.54
N TRP A 598 7.85 -3.08 -1.09
CA TRP A 598 9.10 -2.41 -1.50
C TRP A 598 10.07 -2.29 -0.32
N VAL A 599 9.58 -1.82 0.83
CA VAL A 599 10.39 -1.61 2.04
C VAL A 599 10.82 -2.93 2.66
N ALA A 600 9.96 -3.94 2.72
CA ALA A 600 10.31 -5.27 3.20
C ALA A 600 11.43 -5.88 2.34
N ALA A 601 11.32 -5.76 1.01
CA ALA A 601 12.31 -6.26 0.08
C ALA A 601 13.64 -5.48 0.15
N PHE A 602 13.58 -4.15 0.29
CA PHE A 602 14.75 -3.29 0.49
C PHE A 602 15.54 -3.64 1.75
N LEU A 603 14.87 -3.79 2.90
CA LEU A 603 15.52 -4.08 4.17
C LEU A 603 16.15 -5.47 4.20
N ASP A 604 15.62 -6.41 3.42
CA ASP A 604 16.12 -7.78 3.27
C ASP A 604 17.35 -7.90 2.35
N GLU A 605 17.80 -6.84 1.68
CA GLU A 605 18.96 -6.88 0.76
C GLU A 605 20.31 -7.21 1.45
N GLY A 606 20.34 -7.41 2.77
CA GLY A 606 21.51 -7.92 3.51
C GLY A 606 22.68 -6.95 3.58
N ARG A 607 22.40 -5.65 3.75
CA ARG A 607 23.39 -4.57 3.72
C ARG A 607 23.47 -3.79 5.03
#